data_AF-A0A2S6XE07-F1
#
_entry.id   AF-A0A2S6XE07-F1
#
_cell.length_a   1.000
_cell.length_b   1.000
_cell.length_c   1.000
_cell.angle_alpha   90.00
_cell.angle_beta   90.00
_cell.angle_gamma   90.00
#
_symmetry.space_group_name_H-M   'P 1'
#
loop_
_entity.id
_entity.type
_entity.pdbx_description
1 polymer ?
#
loop_
_entity_poly.entity_id
_entity_poly.type
_entity_poly.pdbx_seq_one_letter_code
_entity_poly.pdbx_strand_id
1 'polypeptide(L)'
;MARIAFRGRAAATVAAALVLGATGATQAVAAPADESRSTTAVQARAAAAAEVDYDTWQSDVREVIDEARPYVEQRLADSAGEKPAIVLDIDNTSLETHFQVLPPTPAVKPTLELAQYAHSKGAAIFFVTARPDLISWVTEANLEAVGYPITGLYQRNIGDLFRDTAEFKTSKRAQIEADGYTIVANIGNNTSDLVGGHAERTFKLPDYDGALD
;
A
#
# COMPACT_ATOMS: atom_id res chain seq x y z
N MET A 1 40.25 50.13 23.97
CA MET A 1 39.08 50.42 24.84
C MET A 1 38.44 49.08 25.20
N ALA A 2 38.89 48.43 26.28
CA ALA A 2 38.30 48.40 27.64
C ALA A 2 37.00 47.56 27.71
N ARG A 3 37.05 46.25 28.03
CA ARG A 3 37.03 45.57 29.35
C ARG A 3 35.74 45.74 30.18
N ILE A 4 35.05 44.59 30.35
CA ILE A 4 34.44 44.00 31.57
C ILE A 4 33.58 44.89 32.49
N ALA A 5 32.36 44.40 32.83
CA ALA A 5 31.73 44.37 34.18
C ALA A 5 30.20 44.36 34.05
N PHE A 6 29.35 43.89 34.97
CA PHE A 6 29.41 42.94 36.08
C PHE A 6 27.93 42.65 36.41
N ARG A 7 27.69 41.56 37.13
CA ARG A 7 26.37 41.07 37.59
C ARG A 7 25.58 42.10 38.42
N GLY A 8 24.25 42.04 38.33
CA GLY A 8 23.34 42.56 39.35
C GLY A 8 22.13 41.63 39.50
N ARG A 9 22.08 40.87 40.59
CA ARG A 9 20.86 40.17 41.06
C ARG A 9 19.99 41.20 41.77
N ALA A 10 18.70 41.22 41.46
CA ALA A 10 17.68 41.80 42.33
C ALA A 10 16.61 40.73 42.56
N ALA A 11 16.53 40.28 43.81
CA ALA A 11 15.43 39.48 44.32
C ALA A 11 14.23 40.39 44.58
N ALA A 12 13.04 39.97 44.15
CA ALA A 12 11.78 40.51 44.62
C ALA A 12 10.92 39.34 45.10
N THR A 13 10.89 39.19 46.41
CA THR A 13 9.92 38.40 47.17
C THR A 13 8.52 38.96 46.96
N VAL A 14 7.57 38.12 46.55
CA VAL A 14 6.13 38.39 46.71
C VAL A 14 5.52 37.24 47.50
N ALA A 15 4.75 37.64 48.50
CA ALA A 15 4.24 36.87 49.61
C ALA A 15 3.34 35.69 49.20
N ALA A 16 3.50 34.58 49.93
CA ALA A 16 2.57 33.46 49.92
C ALA A 16 1.31 33.83 50.69
N ALA A 17 0.16 33.89 50.00
CA ALA A 17 -1.15 33.81 50.61
C ALA A 17 -1.63 32.35 50.53
N LEU A 18 -1.59 31.65 51.67
CA LEU A 18 -2.21 30.35 51.87
C LEU A 18 -3.72 30.54 51.95
N VAL A 19 -4.44 30.16 50.89
CA VAL A 19 -5.88 29.89 50.97
C VAL A 19 -6.04 28.39 51.16
N LEU A 20 -6.38 27.98 52.39
CA LEU A 20 -6.92 26.66 52.67
C LEU A 20 -8.37 26.63 52.14
N GLY A 21 -8.54 26.08 50.95
CA GLY A 21 -9.83 25.66 50.39
C GLY A 21 -9.79 24.17 50.13
N ALA A 22 -10.54 23.41 50.92
CA ALA A 22 -10.63 21.96 50.80
C ALA A 22 -11.58 21.54 49.66
N THR A 23 -11.26 20.37 49.11
CA THR A 23 -12.10 19.42 48.33
C THR A 23 -12.21 19.62 46.82
N GLY A 24 -11.71 18.61 46.09
CA GLY A 24 -12.04 18.34 44.69
C GLY A 24 -10.86 18.26 43.72
N ALA A 25 -9.77 17.55 44.04
CA ALA A 25 -8.83 17.16 43.00
C ALA A 25 -9.43 15.99 42.21
N THR A 26 -10.12 16.29 41.11
CA THR A 26 -10.29 15.30 40.04
C THR A 26 -8.93 15.13 39.38
N GLN A 27 -8.20 14.08 39.78
CA GLN A 27 -7.19 13.51 38.88
C GLN A 27 -7.95 13.04 37.64
N ALA A 28 -7.84 13.81 36.55
CA ALA A 28 -8.16 13.31 35.23
C ALA A 28 -7.14 12.21 34.92
N VAL A 29 -7.48 10.97 35.27
CA VAL A 29 -6.83 9.81 34.68
C VAL A 29 -7.23 9.84 33.21
N ALA A 30 -6.30 10.25 32.35
CA ALA A 30 -6.46 10.10 30.91
C ALA A 30 -6.69 8.61 30.65
N ALA A 31 -7.92 8.26 30.27
CA ALA A 31 -8.27 6.90 29.89
C ALA A 31 -7.42 6.49 28.67
N PRO A 32 -6.99 5.22 28.57
CA PRO A 32 -6.31 4.71 27.38
C PRO A 32 -7.37 4.50 26.29
N ALA A 33 -7.88 5.60 25.72
CA ALA A 33 -8.97 5.56 24.74
C ALA A 33 -8.48 5.25 23.32
N ASP A 34 -7.17 5.29 23.08
CA ASP A 34 -6.58 5.15 21.74
C ASP A 34 -6.24 3.69 21.39
N GLU A 35 -5.64 2.95 22.33
CA GLU A 35 -5.30 1.54 22.12
C GLU A 35 -6.54 0.64 21.97
N SER A 36 -7.58 0.86 22.80
CA SER A 36 -8.80 0.03 22.77
C SER A 36 -9.66 0.23 21.50
N ARG A 37 -9.65 1.43 20.91
CA ARG A 37 -10.34 1.70 19.64
C ARG A 37 -9.61 1.09 18.46
N SER A 38 -8.28 1.16 18.47
CA SER A 38 -7.44 0.53 17.45
C SER A 38 -7.60 -0.99 17.46
N THR A 39 -7.59 -1.64 18.64
CA THR A 39 -7.79 -3.09 18.73
C THR A 39 -9.19 -3.52 18.27
N THR A 40 -10.21 -2.73 18.58
CA THR A 40 -11.60 -3.03 18.15
C THR A 40 -11.74 -2.90 16.64
N ALA A 41 -11.14 -1.87 16.04
CA ALA A 41 -11.12 -1.69 14.59
C ALA A 41 -10.36 -2.82 13.87
N VAL A 42 -9.21 -3.24 14.41
CA VAL A 42 -8.43 -4.37 13.88
C VAL A 42 -9.22 -5.69 13.98
N GLN A 43 -9.90 -5.94 15.11
CA GLN A 43 -10.75 -7.12 15.26
C GLN A 43 -11.96 -7.11 14.32
N ALA A 44 -12.59 -5.95 14.13
CA ALA A 44 -13.69 -5.79 13.19
C ALA A 44 -13.25 -6.02 11.74
N ARG A 45 -12.08 -5.49 11.36
CA ARG A 45 -11.47 -5.70 10.03
C ARG A 45 -11.13 -7.17 9.79
N ALA A 46 -10.56 -7.84 10.79
CA ALA A 46 -10.27 -9.28 10.72
C ALA A 46 -11.54 -10.15 10.65
N ALA A 47 -12.61 -9.78 11.36
CA ALA A 47 -13.90 -10.47 11.28
C ALA A 47 -14.55 -10.26 9.91
N ALA A 48 -14.56 -9.03 9.39
CA ALA A 48 -15.03 -8.73 8.04
C ALA A 48 -14.25 -9.51 6.99
N ALA A 49 -12.93 -9.66 7.15
CA ALA A 49 -12.08 -10.43 6.25
C ALA A 49 -12.45 -11.92 6.23
N ALA A 50 -12.79 -12.49 7.39
CA ALA A 50 -13.24 -13.86 7.52
C ALA A 50 -14.64 -14.10 6.93
N GLU A 51 -15.43 -13.04 6.73
CA GLU A 51 -16.76 -13.09 6.11
C GLU A 51 -16.73 -12.86 4.60
N VAL A 52 -15.61 -12.45 4.02
CA VAL A 52 -15.50 -12.27 2.56
C VAL A 52 -15.63 -13.64 1.88
N ASP A 53 -16.75 -13.83 1.21
CA ASP A 53 -17.02 -14.99 0.38
C ASP A 53 -16.11 -15.00 -0.86
N TYR A 54 -15.41 -16.12 -1.09
CA TYR A 54 -14.43 -16.24 -2.16
C TYR A 54 -15.03 -16.06 -3.56
N ASP A 55 -16.20 -16.66 -3.81
CA ASP A 55 -16.85 -16.57 -5.11
C ASP A 55 -17.34 -15.14 -5.39
N THR A 56 -17.85 -14.47 -4.36
CA THR A 56 -18.19 -13.04 -4.41
C THR A 56 -16.95 -12.19 -4.71
N TRP A 57 -15.84 -12.41 -4.00
CA TRP A 57 -14.59 -11.68 -4.25
C TRP A 57 -14.03 -11.88 -5.65
N GLN A 58 -14.02 -13.11 -6.17
CA GLN A 58 -13.61 -13.36 -7.55
C GLN A 58 -14.52 -12.68 -8.58
N SER A 59 -15.83 -12.61 -8.30
CA SER A 59 -16.78 -11.89 -9.15
C SER A 59 -16.52 -10.39 -9.15
N ASP A 60 -16.33 -9.79 -7.97
CA ASP A 60 -16.07 -8.36 -7.82
C ASP A 60 -14.73 -7.96 -8.46
N VAL A 61 -13.69 -8.78 -8.30
CA VAL A 61 -12.41 -8.59 -8.99
C VAL A 61 -12.59 -8.66 -10.51
N ARG A 62 -13.36 -9.64 -11.01
CA ARG A 62 -13.65 -9.77 -12.44
C ARG A 62 -14.36 -8.54 -12.99
N GLU A 63 -15.32 -7.97 -12.27
CA GLU A 63 -16.02 -6.75 -12.71
C GLU A 63 -15.04 -5.59 -12.96
N VAL A 64 -14.09 -5.36 -12.05
CA VAL A 64 -13.07 -4.31 -12.21
C VAL A 64 -12.11 -4.62 -13.37
N ILE A 65 -11.70 -5.88 -13.53
CA ILE A 65 -10.84 -6.27 -14.65
C ILE A 65 -11.56 -6.17 -15.99
N ASP A 66 -12.85 -6.48 -16.05
CA ASP A 66 -13.68 -6.32 -17.26
C ASP A 66 -13.87 -4.84 -17.62
N GLU A 67 -13.86 -3.93 -16.64
CA GLU A 67 -13.78 -2.48 -16.89
C GLU A 67 -12.39 -2.07 -17.42
N ALA A 68 -11.32 -2.61 -16.83
CA ALA A 68 -9.95 -2.27 -17.20
C ALA A 68 -9.57 -2.74 -18.61
N ARG A 69 -10.07 -3.92 -18.99
CA ARG A 69 -9.61 -4.62 -20.20
C ARG A 69 -9.82 -3.83 -21.49
N PRO A 70 -11.00 -3.29 -21.83
CA PRO A 70 -11.18 -2.52 -23.06
C PRO A 70 -10.25 -1.31 -23.16
N TYR A 71 -9.99 -0.64 -22.04
CA TYR A 71 -9.05 0.47 -21.99
C TYR A 71 -7.61 0.00 -22.28
N VAL A 72 -7.16 -1.07 -21.62
CA VAL A 72 -5.82 -1.64 -21.87
C VAL A 72 -5.69 -2.10 -23.31
N GLU A 73 -6.70 -2.78 -23.86
CA GLU A 73 -6.72 -3.24 -25.25
C GLU A 73 -6.56 -2.08 -26.24
N GLN A 74 -7.33 -1.01 -26.06
CA GLN A 74 -7.24 0.18 -26.89
C GLN A 74 -5.88 0.86 -26.75
N ARG A 75 -5.41 1.07 -25.52
CA ARG A 75 -4.18 1.82 -25.25
C ARG A 75 -2.93 1.11 -25.79
N LEU A 76 -2.92 -0.23 -25.75
CA LEU A 76 -1.86 -1.05 -26.33
C LEU A 76 -1.93 -1.11 -27.86
N ALA A 77 -3.11 -0.99 -28.47
CA ALA A 77 -3.22 -0.85 -29.93
C ALA A 77 -2.60 0.47 -30.42
N ASP A 78 -2.66 1.51 -29.59
CA ASP A 78 -2.16 2.86 -29.88
C ASP A 78 -0.73 3.13 -29.35
N SER A 79 0.00 2.12 -28.85
CA SER A 79 1.31 2.30 -28.19
C SER A 79 2.52 2.23 -29.13
N ALA A 80 2.35 2.57 -30.41
CA ALA A 80 3.43 2.47 -31.39
C ALA A 80 4.62 3.38 -31.03
N GLY A 81 5.81 2.78 -30.89
CA GLY A 81 7.03 3.51 -30.51
C GLY A 81 7.20 3.76 -29.01
N GLU A 82 6.25 3.31 -28.18
CA GLU A 82 6.35 3.35 -26.73
C GLU A 82 6.75 1.99 -26.14
N LYS A 83 7.12 1.98 -24.85
CA LYS A 83 7.28 0.75 -24.06
C LYS A 83 6.12 0.68 -23.05
N PRO A 84 4.93 0.19 -23.43
CA PRO A 84 3.81 0.14 -22.50
C PRO A 84 4.10 -0.81 -21.33
N ALA A 85 3.55 -0.50 -20.16
CA ALA A 85 3.70 -1.29 -18.96
C ALA A 85 2.41 -1.36 -18.15
N ILE A 86 2.19 -2.51 -17.49
CA ILE A 86 1.20 -2.69 -16.45
C ILE A 86 1.94 -2.84 -15.12
N VAL A 87 1.50 -2.12 -14.10
CA VAL A 87 1.98 -2.28 -12.72
C VAL A 87 0.91 -2.99 -11.90
N LEU A 88 1.30 -4.04 -11.19
CA LEU A 88 0.43 -4.84 -10.35
C LEU A 88 0.95 -4.84 -8.90
N ASP A 89 0.05 -4.71 -7.93
CA ASP A 89 0.32 -5.23 -6.58
C ASP A 89 0.26 -6.78 -6.57
N ILE A 90 0.74 -7.41 -5.49
CA ILE A 90 0.74 -8.86 -5.33
C ILE A 90 -0.41 -9.34 -4.45
N ASP A 91 -0.50 -8.89 -3.21
CA ASP A 91 -1.35 -9.51 -2.19
C ASP A 91 -2.82 -9.15 -2.46
N ASN A 92 -3.67 -10.17 -2.67
CA ASN A 92 -5.08 -10.01 -3.08
C ASN A 92 -5.30 -9.22 -4.39
N THR A 93 -4.23 -9.04 -5.18
CA THR A 93 -4.27 -8.40 -6.49
C THR A 93 -3.81 -9.35 -7.59
N SER A 94 -2.63 -9.93 -7.41
CA SER A 94 -2.06 -10.93 -8.34
C SER A 94 -2.08 -12.34 -7.74
N LEU A 95 -1.95 -12.47 -6.43
CA LEU A 95 -2.02 -13.73 -5.70
C LEU A 95 -3.17 -13.71 -4.69
N GLU A 96 -3.88 -14.82 -4.53
CA GLU A 96 -5.04 -14.99 -3.64
C GLU A 96 -4.63 -15.17 -2.16
N THR A 97 -3.84 -14.23 -1.63
CA THR A 97 -3.07 -14.40 -0.39
C THR A 97 -3.92 -14.46 0.87
N HIS A 98 -5.10 -13.84 0.85
CA HIS A 98 -6.10 -13.97 1.91
C HIS A 98 -6.69 -15.38 1.97
N PHE A 99 -7.01 -15.96 0.81
CA PHE A 99 -7.70 -17.25 0.71
C PHE A 99 -6.75 -18.45 0.76
N GLN A 100 -5.50 -18.27 0.33
CA GLN A 100 -4.48 -19.30 0.36
C GLN A 100 -3.11 -18.75 0.78
N VAL A 101 -2.89 -18.78 2.10
CA VAL A 101 -1.71 -18.19 2.76
C VAL A 101 -0.40 -18.89 2.41
N LEU A 102 -0.42 -20.21 2.15
CA LEU A 102 0.79 -20.99 1.90
C LEU A 102 1.05 -21.20 0.40
N PRO A 103 2.31 -21.06 -0.05
CA PRO A 103 2.65 -21.26 -1.45
C PRO A 103 2.48 -22.75 -1.88
N PRO A 104 2.16 -23.01 -3.16
CA PRO A 104 1.87 -22.02 -4.18
C PRO A 104 0.50 -21.38 -3.95
N THR A 105 0.48 -20.05 -3.75
CA THR A 105 -0.74 -19.27 -3.66
C THR A 105 -1.26 -19.12 -5.09
N PRO A 106 -2.54 -19.42 -5.37
CA PRO A 106 -3.11 -19.30 -6.70
C PRO A 106 -3.05 -17.86 -7.20
N ALA A 107 -3.08 -17.70 -8.53
CA ALA A 107 -3.24 -16.39 -9.14
C ALA A 107 -4.67 -15.90 -9.03
N VAL A 108 -4.83 -14.60 -8.82
CA VAL A 108 -6.11 -13.93 -9.05
C VAL A 108 -6.41 -14.00 -10.55
N LYS A 109 -7.26 -14.96 -10.92
CA LYS A 109 -7.41 -15.40 -12.31
C LYS A 109 -7.74 -14.26 -13.30
N PRO A 110 -8.68 -13.34 -13.02
CA PRO A 110 -8.94 -12.21 -13.92
C PRO A 110 -7.70 -11.32 -14.14
N THR A 111 -6.95 -11.01 -13.08
CA THR A 111 -5.71 -10.22 -13.16
C THR A 111 -4.65 -10.94 -14.00
N LEU A 112 -4.48 -12.25 -13.82
CA LEU A 112 -3.54 -13.06 -14.61
C LEU A 112 -3.89 -13.03 -16.10
N GLU A 113 -5.17 -13.22 -16.45
CA GLU A 113 -5.64 -13.20 -17.84
C GLU A 113 -5.34 -11.85 -18.52
N LEU A 114 -5.57 -10.72 -17.81
CA LEU A 114 -5.22 -9.39 -18.31
C LEU A 114 -3.71 -9.21 -18.47
N ALA A 115 -2.91 -9.64 -17.50
CA ALA A 115 -1.45 -9.54 -17.55
C ALA A 115 -0.85 -10.35 -18.71
N GLN A 116 -1.31 -11.58 -18.91
CA GLN A 116 -0.90 -12.43 -20.03
C GLN A 116 -1.31 -11.83 -21.37
N TYR A 117 -2.54 -11.29 -21.46
CA TYR A 117 -2.98 -10.58 -22.65
C TYR A 117 -2.09 -9.37 -22.95
N ALA A 118 -1.88 -8.48 -21.96
CA ALA A 118 -1.07 -7.28 -22.14
C ALA A 118 0.37 -7.62 -22.53
N HIS A 119 0.96 -8.63 -21.90
CA HIS A 119 2.29 -9.12 -22.24
C HIS A 119 2.35 -9.66 -23.68
N SER A 120 1.33 -10.41 -24.13
CA SER A 120 1.25 -10.89 -25.52
C SER A 120 1.15 -9.76 -26.55
N LYS A 121 0.79 -8.55 -26.13
CA LYS A 121 0.75 -7.32 -26.93
C LYS A 121 1.99 -6.45 -26.77
N GLY A 122 3.01 -6.94 -26.06
CA GLY A 122 4.29 -6.25 -25.89
C GLY A 122 4.38 -5.35 -24.65
N ALA A 123 3.39 -5.39 -23.75
CA ALA A 123 3.50 -4.68 -22.48
C ALA A 123 4.47 -5.38 -21.51
N ALA A 124 5.28 -4.58 -20.83
CA ALA A 124 6.02 -5.03 -19.66
C ALA A 124 5.08 -5.18 -18.46
N ILE A 125 5.31 -6.19 -17.63
CA ILE A 125 4.51 -6.46 -16.44
C ILE A 125 5.42 -6.32 -15.22
N PHE A 126 5.17 -5.30 -14.41
CA PHE A 126 5.93 -5.00 -13.21
C PHE A 126 5.09 -5.28 -11.96
N PHE A 127 5.74 -5.78 -10.92
CA PHE A 127 5.14 -5.99 -9.62
C PHE A 127 5.74 -5.01 -8.62
N VAL A 128 4.90 -4.29 -7.88
CA VAL A 128 5.32 -3.34 -6.84
C VAL A 128 4.57 -3.67 -5.55
N THR A 129 5.25 -4.31 -4.61
CA THR A 129 4.64 -4.91 -3.41
C THR A 129 5.27 -4.40 -2.12
N ALA A 130 4.49 -4.42 -1.03
CA ALA A 130 4.99 -4.16 0.30
C ALA A 130 5.73 -5.35 0.93
N ARG A 131 5.73 -6.52 0.28
CA ARG A 131 6.46 -7.71 0.76
C ARG A 131 7.94 -7.42 0.98
N PRO A 132 8.54 -7.93 2.07
CA PRO A 132 9.97 -7.80 2.29
C PRO A 132 10.76 -8.56 1.22
N ASP A 133 11.87 -8.00 0.77
CA ASP A 133 12.76 -8.61 -0.22
C ASP A 133 13.50 -9.87 0.28
N LEU A 134 13.53 -10.11 1.60
CA LEU A 134 14.03 -11.35 2.22
C LEU A 134 13.38 -12.62 1.65
N ILE A 135 12.15 -12.50 1.12
CA ILE A 135 11.38 -13.61 0.52
C ILE A 135 11.21 -13.44 -1.00
N SER A 136 12.08 -12.66 -1.65
CA SER A 136 11.98 -12.35 -3.08
C SER A 136 11.93 -13.61 -3.95
N TRP A 137 12.84 -14.55 -3.71
CA TRP A 137 12.88 -15.81 -4.46
C TRP A 137 11.60 -16.66 -4.32
N VAL A 138 10.93 -16.64 -3.15
CA VAL A 138 9.66 -17.36 -2.95
C VAL A 138 8.54 -16.68 -3.73
N THR A 139 8.52 -15.34 -3.68
CA THR A 139 7.49 -14.53 -4.32
C THR A 139 7.58 -14.66 -5.84
N GLU A 140 8.77 -14.50 -6.39
CA GLU A 140 9.04 -14.65 -7.82
C GLU A 140 8.72 -16.08 -8.29
N ALA A 141 9.20 -17.10 -7.58
CA ALA A 141 8.89 -18.49 -7.93
C ALA A 141 7.37 -18.80 -7.90
N ASN A 142 6.61 -18.19 -6.99
CA ASN A 142 5.16 -18.36 -6.98
C ASN A 142 4.51 -17.68 -8.19
N LEU A 143 4.89 -16.44 -8.51
CA LEU A 143 4.37 -15.70 -9.67
C LEU A 143 4.65 -16.45 -10.98
N GLU A 144 5.87 -16.96 -11.15
CA GLU A 144 6.25 -17.79 -12.29
C GLU A 144 5.45 -19.09 -12.34
N ALA A 145 5.31 -19.79 -11.21
CA ALA A 145 4.61 -21.06 -11.14
C ALA A 145 3.13 -20.96 -11.51
N VAL A 146 2.48 -19.82 -11.21
CA VAL A 146 1.08 -19.57 -11.58
C VAL A 146 0.94 -18.92 -12.97
N GLY A 147 2.05 -18.62 -13.64
CA GLY A 147 2.08 -18.24 -15.05
C GLY A 147 2.09 -16.73 -15.33
N TYR A 148 2.47 -15.89 -14.37
CA TYR A 148 2.68 -14.47 -14.65
C TYR A 148 3.93 -14.26 -15.50
N PRO A 149 3.86 -13.45 -16.58
CA PRO A 149 5.06 -12.92 -17.21
C PRO A 149 5.63 -11.81 -16.32
N ILE A 150 6.89 -11.94 -15.89
CA ILE A 150 7.53 -11.00 -14.97
C ILE A 150 8.58 -10.19 -15.74
N THR A 151 8.42 -8.86 -15.79
CA THR A 151 9.47 -7.95 -16.28
C THR A 151 10.31 -7.38 -15.15
N GLY A 152 9.70 -7.12 -13.99
CA GLY A 152 10.43 -6.70 -12.80
C GLY A 152 9.59 -6.81 -11.54
N LEU A 153 10.26 -7.06 -10.41
CA LEU A 153 9.67 -7.21 -9.09
C LEU A 153 10.35 -6.23 -8.12
N TYR A 154 9.58 -5.28 -7.60
CA TYR A 154 10.03 -4.31 -6.61
C TYR A 154 9.42 -4.63 -5.25
N GLN A 155 10.29 -5.01 -4.31
CA GLN A 155 9.97 -5.35 -2.93
C GLN A 155 10.62 -4.36 -1.96
N ARG A 156 10.16 -4.36 -0.71
CA ARG A 156 10.71 -3.48 0.33
C ARG A 156 11.95 -4.11 0.95
N ASN A 157 13.08 -3.43 0.84
CA ASN A 157 14.26 -3.77 1.63
C ASN A 157 14.09 -3.28 3.08
N ILE A 158 15.00 -3.71 3.97
CA ILE A 158 15.01 -3.34 5.39
C ILE A 158 14.93 -1.82 5.61
N GLY A 159 15.62 -1.01 4.79
CA GLY A 159 15.59 0.45 4.90
C GLY A 159 14.24 1.05 4.48
N ASP A 160 13.60 0.43 3.49
CA ASP A 160 12.28 0.84 3.02
C ASP A 160 11.17 0.39 3.98
N LEU A 161 11.37 -0.60 4.87
CA LEU A 161 10.33 -1.06 5.83
C LEU A 161 9.81 0.05 6.75
N PHE A 162 10.61 1.09 7.00
CA PHE A 162 10.22 2.23 7.84
C PHE A 162 9.58 3.38 7.05
N ARG A 163 9.55 3.30 5.72
CA ARG A 163 8.92 4.31 4.86
C ARG A 163 7.41 4.10 4.79
N ASP A 164 6.71 5.13 4.35
CA ASP A 164 5.30 4.97 3.99
C ASP A 164 5.17 4.03 2.77
N THR A 165 4.19 3.11 2.81
CA THR A 165 3.98 2.13 1.73
C THR A 165 3.63 2.84 0.42
N ALA A 166 2.76 3.85 0.47
CA ALA A 166 2.34 4.57 -0.72
C ALA A 166 3.50 5.37 -1.33
N GLU A 167 4.34 6.00 -0.49
CA GLU A 167 5.55 6.68 -0.93
C GLU A 167 6.53 5.71 -1.61
N PHE A 168 6.77 4.53 -1.02
CA PHE A 168 7.58 3.50 -1.63
C PHE A 168 7.02 3.11 -3.01
N LYS A 169 5.74 2.74 -3.09
CA LYS A 169 5.12 2.28 -4.34
C LYS A 169 5.12 3.37 -5.41
N THR A 170 4.86 4.62 -5.03
CA THR A 170 4.97 5.79 -5.90
C THR A 170 6.38 5.94 -6.47
N SER A 171 7.41 5.82 -5.63
CA SER A 171 8.79 5.93 -6.08
C SER A 171 9.19 4.85 -7.08
N LYS A 172 8.61 3.64 -6.98
CA LYS A 172 8.88 2.54 -7.93
C LYS A 172 8.17 2.72 -9.26
N ARG A 173 6.94 3.25 -9.26
CA ARG A 173 6.29 3.66 -10.52
C ARG A 173 7.05 4.78 -11.22
N ALA A 174 7.51 5.79 -10.47
CA ALA A 174 8.35 6.85 -11.02
C ALA A 174 9.67 6.31 -11.60
N GLN A 175 10.26 5.30 -10.95
CA GLN A 175 11.46 4.61 -11.46
C GLN A 175 11.16 3.89 -12.79
N ILE A 176 10.05 3.16 -12.88
CA ILE A 176 9.63 2.47 -14.12
C ILE A 176 9.45 3.47 -15.27
N GLU A 177 8.83 4.63 -15.02
CA GLU A 177 8.72 5.69 -16.03
C GLU A 177 10.10 6.24 -16.44
N ALA A 178 10.99 6.45 -15.46
CA ALA A 178 12.36 6.90 -15.73
C ALA A 178 13.17 5.89 -16.57
N ASP A 179 12.84 4.60 -16.48
CA ASP A 179 13.38 3.52 -17.31
C ASP A 179 12.74 3.46 -18.72
N GLY A 180 11.93 4.47 -19.05
CA GLY A 180 11.36 4.73 -20.38
C GLY A 180 10.07 3.95 -20.67
N TYR A 181 9.40 3.43 -19.65
CA TYR A 181 8.11 2.77 -19.80
C TYR A 181 6.95 3.76 -19.65
N THR A 182 5.87 3.53 -20.39
CA THR A 182 4.59 4.20 -20.17
C THR A 182 3.69 3.28 -19.35
N ILE A 183 3.41 3.62 -18.09
CA ILE A 183 2.51 2.81 -17.25
C ILE A 183 1.07 3.08 -17.68
N VAL A 184 0.49 2.20 -18.48
CA VAL A 184 -0.86 2.36 -19.01
C VAL A 184 -1.90 2.04 -17.94
N ALA A 185 -1.66 1.02 -17.12
CA ALA A 185 -2.54 0.67 -16.00
C ALA A 185 -1.74 0.30 -14.75
N ASN A 186 -2.22 0.76 -13.61
CA ASN A 186 -1.76 0.35 -12.29
C ASN A 186 -2.94 -0.27 -11.53
N ILE A 187 -2.79 -1.51 -11.09
CA ILE A 187 -3.87 -2.31 -10.50
C ILE A 187 -3.44 -2.76 -9.11
N GLY A 188 -4.32 -2.57 -8.13
CA GLY A 188 -4.08 -2.91 -6.74
C GLY A 188 -5.37 -2.91 -5.94
N ASN A 189 -5.40 -3.66 -4.85
CA ASN A 189 -6.52 -3.77 -3.94
C ASN A 189 -6.44 -2.76 -2.80
N ASN A 190 -5.33 -2.09 -2.52
CA ASN A 190 -5.22 -1.07 -1.47
C ASN A 190 -5.05 0.34 -2.08
N THR A 191 -5.54 1.37 -1.39
CA THR A 191 -5.32 2.78 -1.80
C THR A 191 -3.84 3.13 -1.98
N SER A 192 -2.95 2.61 -1.13
CA SER A 192 -1.49 2.81 -1.20
C SER A 192 -0.87 2.29 -2.49
N ASP A 193 -1.54 1.38 -3.20
CA ASP A 193 -1.11 0.87 -4.50
C ASP A 193 -1.28 1.92 -5.58
N LEU A 194 -2.27 2.79 -5.45
CA LEU A 194 -2.81 3.59 -6.56
C LEU A 194 -2.48 5.08 -6.46
N VAL A 195 -2.35 5.61 -5.25
CA VAL A 195 -2.08 7.04 -5.04
C VAL A 195 -0.68 7.44 -5.49
N GLY A 196 -0.44 8.74 -5.69
CA GLY A 196 0.88 9.27 -6.06
C GLY A 196 1.17 9.34 -7.57
N GLY A 197 0.24 8.90 -8.42
CA GLY A 197 0.35 9.05 -9.88
C GLY A 197 1.28 8.02 -10.53
N HIS A 198 1.93 8.43 -11.62
CA HIS A 198 2.81 7.59 -12.46
C HIS A 198 2.10 6.40 -13.12
N ALA A 199 0.85 6.62 -13.52
CA ALA A 199 0.08 5.70 -14.35
C ALA A 199 -0.99 6.51 -15.09
N GLU A 200 -1.29 6.15 -16.34
CA GLU A 200 -2.37 6.79 -17.10
C GLU A 200 -3.75 6.49 -16.50
N ARG A 201 -3.96 5.25 -16.05
CA ARG A 201 -5.14 4.84 -15.28
C ARG A 201 -4.79 3.94 -14.11
N THR A 202 -5.65 4.02 -13.09
CA THR A 202 -5.61 3.15 -11.91
C THR A 202 -6.90 2.35 -11.83
N PHE A 203 -6.81 1.11 -11.39
CA PHE A 203 -7.96 0.23 -11.17
C PHE A 203 -7.88 -0.36 -9.77
N LYS A 204 -8.86 -0.03 -8.94
CA LYS A 204 -8.95 -0.44 -7.54
C LYS A 204 -9.75 -1.74 -7.45
N LEU A 205 -9.07 -2.83 -7.07
CA LEU A 205 -9.73 -4.08 -6.74
C LEU A 205 -10.43 -3.97 -5.37
N PRO A 206 -11.45 -4.81 -5.12
CA PRO A 206 -12.13 -4.84 -3.83
C PRO A 206 -11.17 -5.23 -2.69
N ASP A 207 -11.19 -4.44 -1.62
CA ASP A 207 -10.57 -4.78 -0.33
C ASP A 207 -11.57 -4.84 0.82
N TYR A 208 -12.86 -4.58 0.57
CA TYR A 208 -13.95 -4.58 1.55
C TYR A 208 -13.64 -3.75 2.79
N ASP A 209 -13.46 -2.44 2.59
CA ASP A 209 -13.03 -1.49 3.63
C ASP A 209 -11.71 -1.93 4.29
N GLY A 210 -10.85 -2.53 3.47
CA GLY A 210 -9.53 -2.98 3.84
C GLY A 210 -9.48 -4.34 4.54
N ALA A 211 -10.58 -5.07 4.65
CA ALA A 211 -10.58 -6.43 5.15
C ALA A 211 -9.55 -7.35 4.45
N LEU A 212 -9.19 -7.08 3.19
CA LEU A 212 -8.22 -7.85 2.41
C LEU A 212 -6.85 -7.16 2.27
N ASP A 213 -6.34 -6.54 3.33
CA ASP A 213 -5.01 -5.87 3.33
C ASP A 213 -3.81 -6.80 3.17
#